data_AF-A0A8X8WKN4-F1
#
_entry.id   AF-A0A8X8WKN4-F1
#
_cell.length_a   1.000
_cell.length_b   1.000
_cell.length_c   1.000
_cell.angle_alpha   90.00
_cell.angle_beta   90.00
_cell.angle_gamma   90.00
#
_symmetry.space_group_name_H-M   'P 1'
#
loop_
_entity.id
_entity.type
_entity.pdbx_description
1 polymer ?
#
loop_
_entity_poly.entity_id
_entity_poly.type
_entity_poly.pdbx_seq_one_letter_code
_entity_poly.pdbx_strand_id
1 'polypeptide(L)'
;MKSTSTTTFLLMAAPLLLLILLPSAHASLKPNAKTVVVTNNHTNYLSVRCFSFNDDYTVNHLPSWGHYEFKVTKRVVYPSSTMFNCSTNMGTFVAYRYDYECTGDEYEKCDWRFDEDGAYRWEPKLNVWVGVDYAPNYESLNRGGVIQGFFAN
;
A
#
# COMPACT_ATOMS: atom_id res chain seq x y z
N MET A 1 -57.30 -56.54 -9.23
CA MET A 1 -55.98 -56.87 -8.64
C MET A 1 -55.12 -55.61 -8.68
N LYS A 2 -54.57 -55.20 -7.53
CA LYS A 2 -53.79 -53.97 -7.35
C LYS A 2 -52.40 -54.13 -7.99
N SER A 3 -52.01 -53.18 -8.84
CA SER A 3 -50.63 -52.99 -9.28
C SER A 3 -50.02 -51.91 -8.40
N THR A 4 -49.11 -52.30 -7.50
CA THR A 4 -48.29 -51.39 -6.71
C THR A 4 -47.03 -51.07 -7.51
N SER A 5 -46.93 -49.84 -8.01
CA SER A 5 -45.71 -49.32 -8.63
C SER A 5 -44.80 -48.76 -7.54
N THR A 6 -43.69 -49.46 -7.33
CA THR A 6 -42.59 -49.09 -6.46
C THR A 6 -41.54 -48.38 -7.32
N THR A 7 -41.37 -47.05 -7.24
CA THR A 7 -40.08 -46.39 -7.58
C THR A 7 -40.10 -44.90 -7.26
N THR A 8 -39.65 -44.53 -6.06
CA THR A 8 -39.29 -43.14 -5.71
C THR A 8 -38.01 -43.18 -4.89
N PHE A 9 -36.88 -43.51 -5.53
CA PHE A 9 -35.57 -43.50 -4.87
C PHE A 9 -34.43 -43.23 -5.87
N LEU A 10 -34.51 -42.19 -6.70
CA LEU A 10 -33.37 -41.82 -7.57
C LEU A 10 -33.13 -40.31 -7.74
N LEU A 11 -33.81 -39.43 -7.02
CA LEU A 11 -33.69 -37.97 -7.22
C LEU A 11 -32.80 -37.22 -6.22
N MET A 12 -32.15 -37.91 -5.27
CA MET A 12 -31.36 -37.26 -4.21
C MET A 12 -29.83 -37.29 -4.44
N ALA A 13 -29.34 -37.93 -5.51
CA ALA A 13 -27.90 -38.07 -5.78
C ALA A 13 -27.30 -36.94 -6.65
N ALA A 14 -28.13 -36.15 -7.32
CA ALA A 14 -27.67 -35.10 -8.23
C ALA A 14 -27.03 -33.85 -7.56
N PRO A 15 -27.48 -33.35 -6.39
CA PRO A 15 -26.91 -32.13 -5.82
C PRO A 15 -25.53 -32.34 -5.16
N LEU A 16 -25.16 -33.59 -4.83
CA LEU A 16 -23.88 -33.89 -4.18
C LEU A 16 -22.71 -33.95 -5.18
N LEU A 17 -22.95 -34.36 -6.43
CA LEU A 17 -21.92 -34.41 -7.47
C LEU A 17 -21.48 -33.00 -7.93
N LEU A 18 -22.36 -32.00 -7.82
CA LEU A 18 -22.05 -30.61 -8.19
C LEU A 18 -21.07 -29.94 -7.21
N LEU A 19 -21.02 -30.40 -5.96
CA LEU A 19 -20.10 -29.89 -4.94
C LEU A 19 -18.67 -30.43 -5.10
N ILE A 20 -18.49 -31.57 -5.76
CA ILE A 20 -17.18 -32.21 -5.97
C ILE A 20 -16.48 -31.65 -7.22
N LEU A 21 -17.23 -31.03 -8.14
CA LEU A 21 -16.70 -30.39 -9.35
C LEU A 21 -16.33 -28.92 -9.16
N LEU A 22 -16.46 -28.37 -7.94
CA LEU A 22 -15.93 -27.05 -7.65
C LEU A 22 -14.41 -27.13 -7.74
N PRO A 23 -13.75 -26.43 -8.70
CA PRO A 23 -12.31 -26.36 -8.72
C PRO A 23 -11.88 -25.86 -7.34
N SER A 24 -10.91 -26.55 -6.73
CA SER A 24 -10.23 -26.07 -5.54
C SER A 24 -9.52 -24.77 -5.92
N ALA A 25 -10.27 -23.67 -5.84
CA ALA A 25 -9.73 -22.33 -5.91
C ALA A 25 -8.81 -22.22 -4.71
N HIS A 26 -7.53 -22.52 -4.96
CA HIS A 26 -6.47 -22.25 -4.01
C HIS A 26 -6.53 -20.73 -3.83
N ALA A 27 -7.08 -20.29 -2.70
CA ALA A 27 -7.01 -18.91 -2.29
C ALA A 27 -5.51 -18.63 -2.12
N SER A 28 -4.88 -18.12 -3.17
CA SER A 28 -3.53 -17.57 -3.07
C SER A 28 -3.63 -16.46 -2.03
N LEU A 29 -2.99 -16.67 -0.89
CA LEU A 29 -2.94 -15.70 0.18
C LEU A 29 -2.13 -14.53 -0.35
N LYS A 30 -2.82 -13.55 -0.93
CA LYS A 30 -2.19 -12.37 -1.51
C LYS A 30 -1.32 -11.70 -0.44
N PRO A 31 -0.15 -11.15 -0.79
CA PRO A 31 0.67 -10.42 0.14
C PRO A 31 -0.16 -9.30 0.77
N ASN A 32 -0.47 -9.42 2.06
CA ASN A 32 -1.26 -8.41 2.78
C ASN A 32 -0.41 -7.22 3.21
N ALA A 33 0.83 -7.13 2.75
CA ALA A 33 1.74 -6.03 3.03
C ALA A 33 2.37 -5.50 1.74
N LYS A 34 2.70 -4.21 1.75
CA LYS A 34 3.46 -3.55 0.70
C LYS A 34 4.65 -2.82 1.31
N THR A 35 5.84 -3.01 0.76
CA THR A 35 7.02 -2.24 1.19
C THR A 35 7.02 -0.90 0.46
N VAL A 36 7.25 0.17 1.22
CA VAL A 36 7.48 1.52 0.69
C VAL A 36 8.91 1.89 1.00
N VAL A 37 9.65 2.34 -0.01
CA VAL A 37 11.04 2.76 0.10
C VAL A 37 11.12 4.24 -0.23
N VAL A 38 11.63 5.06 0.67
CA VAL A 38 11.75 6.51 0.50
C VAL A 38 13.22 6.89 0.50
N THR A 39 13.71 7.43 -0.62
CA THR A 39 15.11 7.80 -0.82
C THR A 39 15.31 9.31 -0.79
N ASN A 40 16.30 9.78 -0.06
CA ASN A 40 16.75 11.17 -0.13
C ASN A 40 17.54 11.38 -1.44
N ASN A 41 16.95 12.12 -2.39
CA ASN A 41 17.57 12.49 -3.68
C ASN A 41 18.35 13.82 -3.59
N HIS A 42 18.44 14.41 -2.40
CA HIS A 42 19.13 15.66 -2.18
C HIS A 42 20.60 15.47 -1.79
N THR A 43 21.40 16.53 -1.91
CA THR A 43 22.82 16.54 -1.53
C THR A 43 23.04 16.65 -0.02
N ASN A 44 22.12 17.29 0.69
CA ASN A 44 22.13 17.41 2.16
C ASN A 44 21.32 16.28 2.82
N TYR A 45 21.49 16.12 4.13
CA TYR A 45 20.60 15.23 4.89
C TYR A 45 19.18 15.80 4.92
N LEU A 46 18.18 14.94 4.79
CA LEU A 46 16.78 15.29 4.92
C LEU A 46 16.11 14.39 5.96
N SER A 47 15.08 14.91 6.61
CA SER A 47 14.34 14.15 7.62
C SER A 47 13.02 13.67 7.03
N VAL A 48 12.60 12.45 7.39
CA VAL A 48 11.33 11.88 6.96
C VAL A 48 10.62 11.19 8.12
N ARG A 49 9.29 11.33 8.17
CA ARG A 49 8.39 10.67 9.11
C ARG A 49 7.16 10.26 8.34
N CYS A 50 6.84 8.98 8.37
CA CYS A 50 5.66 8.47 7.69
C CYS A 50 4.58 8.09 8.71
N PHE A 51 3.32 8.31 8.35
CA PHE A 51 2.19 8.14 9.25
C PHE A 51 0.89 7.87 8.49
N SER A 52 -0.06 7.22 9.15
CA SER A 52 -1.44 6.99 8.73
C SER A 52 -2.39 7.54 9.80
N PHE A 53 -3.70 7.30 9.66
CA PHE A 53 -4.66 7.65 10.71
C PHE A 53 -4.45 6.86 12.01
N ASN A 54 -3.91 5.65 11.93
CA ASN A 54 -3.79 4.72 13.07
C ASN A 54 -2.34 4.37 13.43
N ASP A 55 -1.39 4.60 12.52
CA ASP A 55 0.00 4.20 12.65
C ASP A 55 0.90 5.42 12.49
N ASP A 56 1.93 5.52 13.30
CA ASP A 56 2.89 6.62 13.26
C ASP A 56 4.29 6.06 13.46
N TYR A 57 5.16 6.30 12.48
CA TYR A 57 6.55 5.88 12.55
C TYR A 57 7.43 6.99 13.14
N THR A 58 8.61 6.60 13.63
CA THR A 58 9.58 7.56 14.14
C THR A 58 10.17 8.41 13.01
N VAL A 59 10.69 9.58 13.37
CA VAL A 59 11.49 10.41 12.47
C VAL A 59 12.79 9.68 12.11
N ASN A 60 13.14 9.69 10.83
CA ASN A 60 14.39 9.16 10.30
C ASN A 60 15.16 10.28 9.61
N HIS A 61 16.46 10.37 9.87
CA HIS A 61 17.35 11.33 9.22
C HIS A 61 18.15 10.58 8.16
N LEU A 62 17.92 10.94 6.90
CA LEU A 62 18.52 10.28 5.75
C LEU A 62 19.69 11.12 5.23
N PRO A 63 20.93 10.59 5.20
CA PRO A 63 22.01 11.24 4.47
C PRO A 63 21.68 11.30 2.97
N SER A 64 22.49 12.00 2.18
CA SER A 64 22.34 11.98 0.71
C SER A 64 22.30 10.53 0.20
N TRP A 65 21.31 10.21 -0.63
CA TRP A 65 21.02 8.86 -1.14
C TRP A 65 20.70 7.79 -0.07
N GLY A 66 20.51 8.19 1.19
CA GLY A 66 19.98 7.33 2.24
C GLY A 66 18.53 6.96 1.97
N HIS A 67 18.13 5.76 2.41
CA HIS A 67 16.78 5.24 2.26
C HIS A 67 16.13 4.90 3.60
N TYR A 68 14.82 5.08 3.67
CA TYR A 68 13.95 4.63 4.74
C TYR A 68 12.93 3.63 4.19
N GLU A 69 12.78 2.48 4.84
CA GLU A 69 11.82 1.45 4.43
C GLU A 69 10.79 1.20 5.52
N PHE A 70 9.53 1.07 5.13
CA PHE A 70 8.46 0.65 6.01
C PHE A 70 7.45 -0.24 5.28
N LYS A 71 6.71 -1.05 6.05
CA LYS A 71 5.71 -1.98 5.53
C LYS A 71 4.31 -1.48 5.84
N VAL A 72 3.48 -1.37 4.81
CA VAL A 72 2.07 -1.02 4.91
C VAL A 72 1.23 -2.27 4.85
N THR A 73 0.48 -2.56 5.91
CA THR A 73 -0.52 -3.63 5.89
C THR A 73 -1.78 -3.17 5.14
N LYS A 74 -2.10 -3.86 4.05
CA LYS A 74 -3.25 -3.59 3.20
C LYS A 74 -4.51 -4.12 3.87
N ARG A 75 -5.55 -3.29 3.99
CA ARG A 75 -6.86 -3.74 4.46
C ARG A 75 -7.54 -4.54 3.35
N VAL A 76 -7.98 -5.75 3.67
CA VAL A 76 -8.74 -6.60 2.72
C VAL A 76 -10.15 -6.03 2.52
N VAL A 77 -10.79 -5.64 3.63
CA VAL A 77 -12.14 -5.04 3.64
C VAL A 77 -11.94 -3.52 3.64
N TYR A 78 -12.24 -2.88 2.52
CA TYR A 78 -11.96 -1.46 2.20
C TYR A 78 -10.47 -1.09 2.04
N PRO A 79 -9.78 -1.59 0.99
CA PRO A 79 -8.40 -1.20 0.69
C PRO A 79 -8.22 0.31 0.57
N SER A 80 -9.25 1.03 0.12
CA SER A 80 -9.24 2.49 -0.02
C SER A 80 -9.08 3.26 1.27
N SER A 81 -9.28 2.61 2.42
CA SER A 81 -9.04 3.22 3.74
C SER A 81 -7.58 3.15 4.20
N THR A 82 -6.71 2.41 3.50
CA THR A 82 -5.27 2.36 3.80
C THR A 82 -4.56 3.47 3.02
N MET A 83 -4.07 4.48 3.74
CA MET A 83 -3.28 5.57 3.19
C MET A 83 -2.16 5.95 4.16
N PHE A 84 -0.95 6.12 3.65
CA PHE A 84 0.19 6.63 4.43
C PHE A 84 0.75 7.88 3.77
N ASN A 85 1.00 8.89 4.59
CA ASN A 85 1.69 10.10 4.21
C ASN A 85 3.13 10.03 4.72
N CYS A 86 4.05 10.67 4.02
CA CYS A 86 5.36 10.97 4.56
C CYS A 86 5.52 12.49 4.61
N SER A 87 5.83 12.98 5.80
CA SER A 87 6.27 14.34 6.04
C SER A 87 7.78 14.38 6.03
N THR A 88 8.32 15.42 5.42
CA THR A 88 9.73 15.73 5.37
C THR A 88 9.93 17.18 5.79
N ASN A 89 11.17 17.61 5.95
CA ASN A 89 11.47 19.00 6.27
C ASN A 89 11.14 20.01 5.15
N MET A 90 10.89 19.58 3.91
CA MET A 90 10.48 20.47 2.81
C MET A 90 8.97 20.38 2.48
N GLY A 91 8.25 19.41 3.04
CA GLY A 91 6.83 19.21 2.74
C GLY A 91 6.34 17.79 2.92
N THR A 92 5.13 17.52 2.41
CA THR A 92 4.43 16.25 2.60
C THR A 92 3.98 15.64 1.28
N PHE A 93 3.93 14.31 1.21
CA PHE A 93 3.38 13.56 0.08
C PHE A 93 2.70 12.27 0.55
N VAL A 94 1.79 11.75 -0.27
CA VAL A 94 1.12 10.47 -0.02
C VAL A 94 2.03 9.34 -0.50
N ALA A 95 2.72 8.66 0.40
CA ALA A 95 3.68 7.60 0.08
C ALA A 95 3.00 6.25 -0.23
N TYR A 96 1.78 6.04 0.25
CA TYR A 96 0.96 4.87 -0.09
C TYR A 96 -0.50 5.26 -0.27
N ARG A 97 -1.08 4.81 -1.39
CA ARG A 97 -2.52 4.85 -1.66
C ARG A 97 -2.89 3.62 -2.47
N TYR A 98 -4.05 3.01 -2.17
CA TYR A 98 -4.46 1.72 -2.72
C TYR A 98 -4.58 1.66 -4.26
N ASP A 99 -4.69 2.81 -4.91
CA ASP A 99 -4.88 2.98 -6.36
C ASP A 99 -3.56 3.28 -7.09
N TYR A 100 -2.45 3.38 -6.37
CA TYR A 100 -1.14 3.54 -6.98
C TYR A 100 -0.72 2.24 -7.67
N GLU A 101 -0.14 2.38 -8.86
CA GLU A 101 0.28 1.25 -9.68
C GLU A 101 1.18 0.26 -8.92
N CYS A 102 2.20 0.77 -8.22
CA CYS A 102 3.14 -0.03 -7.43
C CYS A 102 2.48 -0.84 -6.28
N THR A 103 1.21 -0.60 -5.96
CA THR A 103 0.48 -1.35 -4.93
C THR A 103 -0.08 -2.68 -5.40
N GLY A 104 -0.14 -2.89 -6.73
CA GLY A 104 -0.46 -4.17 -7.35
C GLY A 104 0.40 -5.32 -6.81
N ASP A 105 -0.16 -6.52 -6.69
CA ASP A 105 0.52 -7.67 -6.07
C ASP A 105 1.74 -8.15 -6.88
N GLU A 106 1.81 -7.79 -8.16
CA GLU A 106 2.91 -8.05 -9.09
C GLU A 106 4.19 -7.25 -8.78
N TYR A 107 4.09 -6.20 -7.97
CA TYR A 107 5.22 -5.35 -7.59
C TYR A 107 5.66 -5.62 -6.16
N GLU A 108 6.96 -5.75 -5.94
CA GLU A 108 7.50 -5.99 -4.61
C GLU A 108 7.34 -4.76 -3.69
N LYS A 109 7.58 -3.58 -4.24
CA LYS A 109 7.68 -2.33 -3.48
C LYS A 109 7.15 -1.11 -4.26
N CYS A 110 6.91 -0.05 -3.51
CA CYS A 110 6.68 1.30 -4.01
C CYS A 110 7.91 2.14 -3.72
N ASP A 111 8.69 2.45 -4.76
CA ASP A 111 9.87 3.30 -4.64
C ASP A 111 9.52 4.78 -4.76
N TRP A 112 10.09 5.55 -3.85
CA TRP A 112 9.97 6.99 -3.76
C TRP A 112 11.35 7.62 -3.68
N ARG A 113 11.45 8.82 -4.22
CA ARG A 113 12.57 9.73 -3.98
C ARG A 113 12.05 11.13 -3.74
N PHE A 114 12.75 11.92 -2.95
CA PHE A 114 12.36 13.30 -2.66
C PHE A 114 13.60 14.19 -2.50
N ASP A 115 13.43 15.47 -2.83
CA ASP A 115 14.44 16.52 -2.70
C ASP A 115 13.74 17.85 -2.34
N GLU A 116 14.44 18.97 -2.55
CA GLU A 116 13.90 20.31 -2.25
C GLU A 116 12.77 20.72 -3.19
N ASP A 117 12.74 20.18 -4.41
CA ASP A 117 11.78 20.56 -5.45
C ASP A 117 10.49 19.72 -5.37
N GLY A 118 10.57 18.50 -4.83
CA GLY A 118 9.38 17.73 -4.51
C GLY A 118 9.60 16.24 -4.24
N ALA A 119 8.54 15.48 -4.46
CA ALA A 119 8.52 14.03 -4.32
C ALA A 119 8.19 13.35 -5.65
N TYR A 120 8.87 12.23 -5.91
CA TYR A 120 8.73 11.47 -7.15
C TYR A 120 8.49 10.01 -6.80
N ARG A 121 7.48 9.41 -7.42
CA ARG A 121 7.16 7.99 -7.32
C ARG A 121 7.65 7.27 -8.56
N TRP A 122 8.22 6.08 -8.38
CA TRP A 122 8.52 5.20 -9.50
C TRP A 122 7.23 4.55 -10.04
N GLU A 123 6.98 4.71 -11.33
CA GLU A 123 5.89 4.02 -12.04
C GLU A 123 6.44 2.83 -12.83
N PRO A 124 6.28 1.59 -12.32
CA PRO A 124 6.95 0.42 -12.88
C PRO A 124 6.44 0.06 -14.29
N LYS A 125 5.17 0.34 -14.61
CA LYS A 125 4.61 0.09 -15.95
C LYS A 125 5.23 0.98 -17.02
N LEU A 126 5.48 2.24 -16.68
CA LEU A 126 6.00 3.24 -17.62
C LEU A 126 7.52 3.38 -17.54
N ASN A 127 8.15 2.79 -16.52
CA ASN A 127 9.59 2.86 -16.27
C ASN A 127 10.07 4.32 -16.14
N VAL A 128 9.31 5.15 -15.42
CA VAL A 128 9.60 6.58 -15.21
C VAL A 128 9.34 6.99 -13.77
N TRP A 129 10.02 8.06 -13.36
CA TRP A 129 9.72 8.79 -12.13
C TRP A 129 8.66 9.84 -12.42
N VAL A 130 7.54 9.78 -11.70
CA VAL A 130 6.44 10.73 -11.83
C VAL A 130 6.44 11.64 -10.61
N GLY A 131 6.52 12.95 -10.84
CA GLY A 131 6.34 13.95 -9.79
C GLY A 131 4.92 13.91 -9.26
N VAL A 132 4.75 13.96 -7.94
CA VAL A 132 3.44 14.01 -7.30
C VAL A 132 3.27 15.31 -6.53
N ASP A 133 2.03 15.63 -6.19
CA ASP A 133 1.72 16.79 -5.36
C ASP A 133 2.47 16.72 -4.03
N TYR A 134 3.51 17.54 -3.95
CA TYR A 134 4.26 17.82 -2.76
C TYR A 134 3.63 19.02 -2.11
N ALA A 135 2.94 18.82 -0.98
CA ALA A 135 2.25 19.90 -0.31
C ALA A 135 3.13 20.40 0.85
N PRO A 136 3.93 21.47 0.64
CA PRO A 136 4.76 22.05 1.70
C PRO A 136 3.91 22.65 2.82
N ASN A 137 2.68 23.05 2.50
CA ASN A 137 1.76 23.75 3.39
C ASN A 137 0.65 22.85 3.97
N TYR A 138 0.66 21.54 3.72
CA TYR A 138 -0.35 20.63 4.28
C TYR A 138 -0.03 20.30 5.74
N GLU A 139 -0.06 21.33 6.57
CA GLU A 139 -0.19 21.23 8.02
C GLU A 139 -1.66 21.42 8.40
N SER A 140 -2.40 20.33 8.44
CA SER A 140 -3.65 20.26 9.20
C SER A 140 -3.87 18.77 9.47
N LEU A 141 -3.98 18.24 10.69
CA LEU A 141 -4.62 18.73 11.90
C LEU A 141 -3.98 18.00 13.11
N ASN A 142 -3.61 18.73 14.17
CA ASN A 142 -3.37 18.21 15.55
C ASN A 142 -2.42 17.00 15.80
N ARG A 143 -1.70 16.46 14.81
CA ARG A 143 -0.88 15.22 14.96
C ARG A 143 0.58 15.30 14.50
N GLY A 144 1.11 16.52 14.38
CA GLY A 144 2.50 16.77 14.03
C GLY A 144 2.61 17.16 12.58
N GLY A 145 2.83 18.45 12.37
CA GLY A 145 3.12 19.07 11.08
C GLY A 145 4.48 18.66 10.52
N VAL A 146 4.98 19.48 9.61
CA VAL A 146 6.33 19.40 9.04
C VAL A 146 7.31 19.10 10.18
N ILE A 147 8.14 18.07 9.99
CA ILE A 147 9.19 17.76 10.98
C ILE A 147 9.98 19.05 11.17
N GLN A 148 10.03 19.55 12.41
CA GLN A 148 10.74 20.78 12.74
C GLN A 148 12.18 20.63 12.27
N GLY A 149 12.52 21.32 11.19
CA GLY A 149 13.82 21.23 10.55
C GLY A 149 14.86 21.83 11.47
N PHE A 150 15.74 21.01 12.04
CA PHE A 150 17.02 21.50 12.52
C PHE A 150 17.93 21.58 11.30
N PHE A 151 18.23 22.79 10.85
CA PHE A 151 19.30 23.05 9.89
C PHE A 151 20.61 23.09 10.67
N ALA A 152 21.46 22.08 10.51
CA ALA A 152 22.86 22.21 10.88
C ALA A 152 23.64 22.62 9.63
N ASN A 153 24.02 23.90 9.55
CA ASN A 153 25.08 24.38 8.65
C ASN A 153 26.43 23.80 9.09
#